data_AF-A0A0K2GI26-F1
#
_entry.id   AF-A0A0K2GI26-F1
#
_cell.length_a   1.000
_cell.length_b   1.000
_cell.length_c   1.000
_cell.angle_alpha   90.00
_cell.angle_beta   90.00
_cell.angle_gamma   90.00
#
_symmetry.space_group_name_H-M   'P 1'
#
loop_
_entity.id
_entity.type
_entity.pdbx_description
1 polymer ?
#
loop_
_entity_poly.entity_id
_entity_poly.type
_entity_poly.pdbx_seq_one_letter_code
_entity_poly.pdbx_strand_id
1 'polypeptide(L)'
;MKTAIIIMSDPKSGSEEALGRVFNALAVAAESKQKGDEVAVVFNGAGTRWPAELTKLTHPANGLYNAVRDVVQGASCGCADVFGAKDGVEACGVPLKKDNALAGTSGLLSLRQYMVDGWKTIVF
;
A
#
# COMPACT_ATOMS: atom_id res chain seq x y z
N MET A 1 1.57 -14.38 12.92
CA MET A 1 2.43 -13.22 13.30
C MET A 1 1.81 -11.94 12.77
N LYS A 2 2.29 -10.74 13.16
CA LYS A 2 1.83 -9.46 12.59
C LYS A 2 2.81 -8.97 11.52
N THR A 3 2.36 -8.85 10.28
CA THR A 3 3.20 -8.46 9.13
C THR A 3 2.64 -7.24 8.41
N ALA A 4 3.42 -6.16 8.38
CA ALA A 4 3.06 -4.91 7.71
C ALA A 4 3.89 -4.78 6.43
N ILE A 5 3.21 -4.72 5.29
CA ILE A 5 3.79 -4.67 3.95
C ILE A 5 3.59 -3.25 3.42
N ILE A 6 4.69 -2.54 3.23
CA ILE A 6 4.72 -1.13 2.86
C ILE A 6 5.13 -1.04 1.40
N ILE A 7 4.21 -0.61 0.54
CA ILE A 7 4.44 -0.48 -0.90
C ILE A 7 4.79 0.97 -1.21
N MET A 8 6.00 1.20 -1.73
CA MET A 8 6.56 2.51 -2.06
C MET A 8 6.97 2.64 -3.53
N SER A 9 7.08 1.52 -4.28
CA SER A 9 7.43 1.54 -5.70
C SER A 9 6.46 2.40 -6.53
N ASP A 10 6.96 3.10 -7.54
CA ASP A 10 6.16 4.00 -8.37
C ASP A 10 5.66 3.29 -9.65
N PRO A 11 4.34 3.08 -9.85
CA PRO A 11 3.85 2.54 -11.12
C PRO A 11 4.11 3.46 -12.31
N LYS A 12 4.30 4.77 -12.08
CA LYS A 12 4.52 5.76 -13.15
C LYS A 12 5.87 5.58 -13.85
N SER A 13 6.83 4.87 -13.24
CA SER A 13 8.10 4.56 -13.90
C SER A 13 7.93 3.65 -15.12
N GLY A 14 6.85 2.85 -15.16
CA GLY A 14 6.64 1.81 -16.16
C GLY A 14 7.70 0.70 -16.15
N SER A 15 8.52 0.61 -15.09
CA SER A 15 9.61 -0.36 -15.03
C SER A 15 9.12 -1.74 -14.57
N GLU A 16 9.72 -2.80 -15.12
CA GLU A 16 9.53 -4.18 -14.63
C GLU A 16 9.89 -4.30 -13.14
N GLU A 17 10.85 -3.50 -12.69
CA GLU A 17 11.28 -3.45 -11.28
C GLU A 17 10.16 -2.94 -10.35
N ALA A 18 9.44 -1.87 -10.75
CA ALA A 18 8.33 -1.34 -9.97
C ALA A 18 7.16 -2.34 -9.91
N LEU A 19 6.87 -3.00 -11.04
CA LEU A 19 5.88 -4.08 -11.12
C LEU A 19 6.30 -5.27 -10.25
N GLY A 20 7.56 -5.68 -10.33
CA GLY A 20 8.11 -6.78 -9.54
C GLY A 20 8.00 -6.53 -8.04
N ARG A 21 8.29 -5.30 -7.57
CA ARG A 21 8.12 -4.90 -6.16
C ARG A 21 6.68 -5.06 -5.69
N VAL A 22 5.71 -4.46 -6.40
CA VAL A 22 4.30 -4.54 -5.97
C VAL A 22 3.77 -5.97 -6.09
N PHE A 23 4.17 -6.71 -7.11
CA PHE A 23 3.75 -8.10 -7.30
C PHE A 23 4.20 -8.99 -6.14
N ASN A 24 5.48 -8.89 -5.74
CA ASN A 24 6.00 -9.64 -4.60
C ASN A 24 5.41 -9.17 -3.27
N ALA A 25 5.15 -7.86 -3.11
CA ALA A 25 4.46 -7.34 -1.92
C ALA A 25 3.08 -8.00 -1.74
N LEU A 26 2.29 -8.06 -2.81
CA LEU A 26 0.96 -8.68 -2.78
C LEU A 26 1.04 -10.21 -2.63
N ALA A 27 2.08 -10.85 -3.19
CA ALA A 27 2.30 -12.29 -3.01
C ALA A 27 2.60 -12.64 -1.54
N VAL A 28 3.48 -11.87 -0.87
CA VAL A 28 3.75 -12.04 0.57
C VAL A 28 2.48 -11.80 1.39
N ALA A 29 1.68 -10.77 1.04
CA ALA A 29 0.41 -10.52 1.72
C ALA A 29 -0.54 -11.72 1.61
N ALA A 30 -0.65 -12.30 0.40
CA ALA A 30 -1.50 -13.44 0.14
C ALA A 30 -1.02 -14.69 0.89
N GLU A 31 0.28 -14.98 0.87
CA GLU A 31 0.88 -16.09 1.62
C GLU A 31 0.64 -15.94 3.12
N SER A 32 0.99 -14.80 3.70
CA SER A 32 0.79 -14.53 5.13
C SER A 32 -0.68 -14.70 5.54
N LYS A 33 -1.61 -14.18 4.74
CA LYS A 33 -3.05 -14.36 4.97
C LYS A 33 -3.45 -15.85 4.94
N GLN A 34 -2.96 -16.63 3.96
CA GLN A 34 -3.23 -18.06 3.88
C GLN A 34 -2.66 -18.85 5.07
N LYS A 35 -1.59 -18.36 5.68
CA LYS A 35 -0.97 -18.97 6.88
C LYS A 35 -1.61 -18.50 8.20
N GLY A 36 -2.63 -17.65 8.15
CA GLY A 36 -3.34 -17.16 9.34
C GLY A 36 -2.61 -16.04 10.09
N ASP A 37 -1.70 -15.33 9.41
CA ASP A 37 -1.07 -14.14 9.97
C ASP A 37 -2.03 -12.95 9.98
N GLU A 38 -1.78 -12.01 10.88
CA GLU A 38 -2.39 -10.68 10.85
C GLU A 38 -1.58 -9.83 9.87
N VAL A 39 -2.23 -9.38 8.78
CA VAL A 39 -1.57 -8.71 7.67
C VAL A 39 -2.10 -7.29 7.50
N ALA A 40 -1.19 -6.36 7.24
CA ALA A 40 -1.52 -5.00 6.86
C ALA A 40 -0.77 -4.64 5.58
N VAL A 41 -1.50 -4.32 4.51
CA VAL A 41 -0.92 -3.73 3.30
C VAL A 41 -1.17 -2.22 3.35
N VAL A 42 -0.11 -1.43 3.17
CA VAL A 42 -0.20 0.03 3.12
C VAL A 42 0.55 0.62 1.93
N PHE A 43 0.00 1.70 1.39
CA PHE A 43 0.60 2.43 0.28
C PHE A 43 1.21 3.74 0.77
N ASN A 44 2.52 3.91 0.57
CA ASN A 44 3.28 5.09 0.96
C ASN A 44 4.10 5.60 -0.23
N GLY A 45 4.61 6.84 -0.13
CA GLY A 45 5.39 7.44 -1.21
C GLY A 45 4.62 7.44 -2.54
N ALA A 46 5.34 7.18 -3.63
CA ALA A 46 4.74 7.07 -4.97
C ALA A 46 3.86 5.81 -5.13
N GLY A 47 4.03 4.81 -4.27
CA GLY A 47 3.18 3.62 -4.21
C GLY A 47 1.70 3.92 -3.94
N THR A 48 1.37 5.12 -3.46
CA THR A 48 -0.02 5.60 -3.36
C THR A 48 -0.78 5.60 -4.70
N ARG A 49 -0.09 5.52 -5.84
CA ARG A 49 -0.72 5.39 -7.16
C ARG A 49 -1.18 3.96 -7.50
N TRP A 50 -0.65 2.94 -6.85
CA TRP A 50 -0.96 1.55 -7.17
C TRP A 50 -2.44 1.16 -7.06
N PRO A 51 -3.24 1.62 -6.07
CA PRO A 51 -4.64 1.25 -5.98
C PRO A 51 -5.43 1.46 -7.29
N ALA A 52 -5.21 2.60 -7.96
CA ALA A 52 -5.88 2.93 -9.22
C ALA A 52 -5.41 2.04 -10.39
N GLU A 53 -4.14 1.63 -10.40
CA GLU A 53 -3.60 0.74 -11.43
C GLU A 53 -4.04 -0.71 -11.20
N LEU A 54 -3.89 -1.21 -9.97
CA LEU A 54 -4.19 -2.59 -9.59
C LEU A 54 -5.70 -2.91 -9.70
N THR A 55 -6.57 -1.92 -9.57
CA THR A 55 -8.02 -2.10 -9.72
C THR A 55 -8.46 -2.28 -11.18
N LYS A 56 -7.63 -1.91 -12.16
CA LYS A 56 -7.95 -2.11 -13.59
C LYS A 56 -8.01 -3.60 -13.90
N LEU A 57 -9.10 -4.06 -14.50
CA LEU A 57 -9.30 -5.47 -14.87
C LEU A 57 -8.22 -6.02 -15.82
N THR A 58 -7.60 -5.15 -16.59
CA THR A 58 -6.52 -5.50 -17.54
C THR A 58 -5.14 -5.56 -16.88
N HIS A 59 -4.99 -5.10 -15.63
CA HIS A 59 -3.70 -5.11 -14.95
C HIS A 59 -3.33 -6.54 -14.55
N PRO A 60 -2.10 -7.02 -14.85
CA PRO A 60 -1.72 -8.42 -14.59
C PRO A 60 -1.81 -8.81 -13.11
N ALA A 61 -1.59 -7.87 -12.20
CA ALA A 61 -1.71 -8.08 -10.76
C ALA A 61 -3.13 -7.85 -10.19
N ASN A 62 -4.16 -7.60 -11.01
CA ASN A 62 -5.52 -7.30 -10.54
C ASN A 62 -6.10 -8.42 -9.67
N GLY A 63 -6.00 -9.68 -10.13
CA GLY A 63 -6.48 -10.83 -9.38
C GLY A 63 -5.78 -10.98 -8.03
N LEU A 64 -4.46 -10.77 -8.01
CA LEU A 64 -3.65 -10.85 -6.79
C LEU A 64 -3.98 -9.72 -5.81
N TYR A 65 -4.17 -8.50 -6.29
CA TYR A 65 -4.61 -7.37 -5.46
C TYR A 65 -5.98 -7.63 -4.84
N ASN A 66 -6.94 -8.13 -5.62
CA ASN A 66 -8.27 -8.46 -5.11
C ASN A 66 -8.24 -9.54 -4.02
N ALA A 67 -7.32 -10.51 -4.09
CA ALA A 67 -7.16 -11.56 -3.08
C ALA A 67 -6.71 -11.05 -1.70
N VAL A 68 -6.11 -9.85 -1.65
CA VAL A 68 -5.57 -9.23 -0.42
C VAL A 68 -6.21 -7.88 -0.11
N ARG A 69 -7.24 -7.48 -0.84
CA ARG A 69 -7.85 -6.13 -0.70
C ARG A 69 -8.45 -5.90 0.69
N ASP A 70 -8.94 -6.95 1.32
CA ASP A 70 -9.48 -6.95 2.68
C ASP A 70 -8.44 -6.65 3.77
N VAL A 71 -7.15 -6.86 3.49
CA VAL A 71 -6.05 -6.56 4.43
C VAL A 71 -5.35 -5.22 4.12
N VAL A 72 -5.84 -4.46 3.14
CA VAL A 72 -5.36 -3.11 2.84
C VAL A 72 -5.83 -2.14 3.93
N GLN A 73 -4.90 -1.58 4.68
CA GLN A 73 -5.19 -0.69 5.80
C GLN A 73 -5.26 0.79 5.41
N GLY A 74 -4.68 1.15 4.26
CA GLY A 74 -4.82 2.49 3.69
C GLY A 74 -3.61 2.98 2.91
N ALA A 75 -3.68 4.24 2.51
CA ALA A 75 -2.63 4.99 1.84
C ALA A 75 -2.29 6.27 2.62
N SER A 76 -1.02 6.68 2.62
CA SER A 76 -0.59 7.92 3.28
C SER A 76 -1.18 9.16 2.59
N CYS A 77 -1.97 9.96 3.32
CA CYS A 77 -2.67 11.14 2.80
C CYS A 77 -1.71 12.16 2.18
N GLY A 78 -0.67 12.57 2.93
CA GLY A 78 0.35 13.50 2.44
C GLY A 78 1.14 12.96 1.26
N CYS A 79 1.39 11.64 1.20
CA CYS A 79 2.01 11.05 0.02
C CYS A 79 1.06 11.09 -1.18
N ALA A 80 -0.21 10.74 -1.01
CA ALA A 80 -1.18 10.77 -2.09
C ALA A 80 -1.38 12.18 -2.65
N ASP A 81 -1.35 13.21 -1.80
CA ASP A 81 -1.38 14.61 -2.23
C ASP A 81 -0.11 14.96 -3.04
N VAL A 82 1.09 14.70 -2.50
CA VAL A 82 2.38 15.01 -3.16
C VAL A 82 2.53 14.30 -4.50
N PHE A 83 2.07 13.06 -4.60
CA PHE A 83 2.21 12.23 -5.80
C PHE A 83 0.98 12.27 -6.72
N GLY A 84 -0.04 13.09 -6.41
CA GLY A 84 -1.23 13.25 -7.24
C GLY A 84 -2.06 11.96 -7.37
N ALA A 85 -2.14 11.19 -6.30
CA ALA A 85 -2.83 9.89 -6.26
C ALA A 85 -4.15 9.93 -5.46
N LYS A 86 -4.47 11.05 -4.79
CA LYS A 86 -5.59 11.16 -3.85
C LYS A 86 -6.92 10.66 -4.44
N ASP A 87 -7.35 11.23 -5.56
CA ASP A 87 -8.62 10.88 -6.19
C ASP A 87 -8.66 9.39 -6.58
N GLY A 88 -7.52 8.85 -7.05
CA GLY A 88 -7.39 7.44 -7.40
C GLY A 88 -7.50 6.51 -6.19
N VAL A 89 -6.91 6.89 -5.06
CA VAL A 89 -7.03 6.16 -3.79
C VAL A 89 -8.48 6.16 -3.30
N GLU A 90 -9.12 7.33 -3.29
CA GLU A 90 -10.51 7.50 -2.84
C GLU A 90 -11.50 6.73 -3.74
N ALA A 91 -11.33 6.82 -5.07
CA ALA A 91 -12.15 6.08 -6.02
C ALA A 91 -12.03 4.55 -5.86
N CYS A 92 -10.91 4.07 -5.34
CA CYS A 92 -10.70 2.64 -5.02
C CYS A 92 -11.22 2.25 -3.64
N GLY A 93 -11.80 3.18 -2.86
CA GLY A 93 -12.27 2.92 -1.51
C GLY A 93 -11.14 2.61 -0.51
N VAL A 94 -9.89 2.99 -0.83
CA VAL A 94 -8.75 2.79 0.07
C VAL A 94 -8.70 3.95 1.07
N PRO A 95 -8.65 3.69 2.39
CA PRO A 95 -8.63 4.77 3.38
C PRO A 95 -7.38 5.65 3.27
N LEU A 96 -7.55 6.98 3.24
CA LEU A 96 -6.45 7.92 3.41
C LEU A 96 -6.10 8.06 4.90
N LYS A 97 -4.88 7.71 5.27
CA LYS A 97 -4.35 7.75 6.65
C LYS A 97 -3.57 9.04 6.90
N LYS A 98 -3.82 9.65 8.06
CA LYS A 98 -3.24 10.92 8.52
C LYS A 98 -2.88 10.87 10.02
N ASP A 99 -2.57 9.68 10.53
CA ASP A 99 -2.26 9.38 11.93
C ASP A 99 -0.85 9.82 12.38
N ASN A 100 -0.07 10.40 11.46
CA ASN A 100 1.16 11.13 11.76
C ASN A 100 1.07 12.57 11.22
N ALA A 101 0.73 13.53 12.08
CA ALA A 101 0.68 14.93 11.71
C ALA A 101 2.11 15.51 11.59
N LEU A 102 2.44 16.04 10.42
CA LEU A 102 3.71 16.72 10.15
C LEU A 102 3.44 18.09 9.51
N ALA A 103 4.10 19.13 10.03
CA ALA A 103 3.93 20.50 9.54
C ALA A 103 4.22 20.59 8.04
N GLY A 104 3.38 21.34 7.32
CA GLY A 104 3.48 21.50 5.86
C GLY A 104 2.93 20.32 5.04
N THR A 105 2.22 19.38 5.67
CA THR A 105 1.59 18.23 5.00
C THR A 105 0.13 18.09 5.40
N SER A 106 -0.66 17.32 4.66
CA SER A 106 -2.03 16.95 5.03
C SER A 106 -2.10 15.82 6.09
N GLY A 107 -0.97 15.47 6.70
CA GLY A 107 -0.81 14.31 7.58
C GLY A 107 -0.41 13.06 6.81
N LEU A 108 0.45 12.24 7.39
CA LEU A 108 0.97 11.01 6.78
C LEU A 108 0.46 9.78 7.51
N LEU A 109 0.62 8.62 6.85
CA LEU A 109 0.52 7.33 7.52
C LEU A 109 1.73 7.11 8.44
N SER A 110 1.48 6.74 9.69
CA SER A 110 2.49 6.45 10.70
C SER A 110 3.11 5.07 10.51
N LEU A 111 4.20 4.99 9.74
CA LEU A 111 4.99 3.75 9.65
C LEU A 111 5.60 3.34 11.00
N ARG A 112 5.88 4.33 11.86
CA ARG A 112 6.38 4.08 13.22
C ARG A 112 5.38 3.30 14.08
N GLN A 113 4.08 3.53 13.88
CA GLN A 113 3.06 2.86 14.69
C GLN A 113 3.11 1.34 14.50
N TYR A 114 3.35 0.86 13.28
CA TYR A 114 3.55 -0.58 13.03
C TYR A 114 4.71 -1.17 13.85
N MET A 115 5.84 -0.46 13.96
CA MET A 115 6.97 -0.92 14.77
C MET A 115 6.62 -0.93 16.27
N VAL A 116 5.93 0.09 16.76
CA VAL A 116 5.48 0.17 18.16
C VAL A 116 4.51 -0.94 18.50
N ASP A 117 3.62 -1.29 17.57
CA ASP A 117 2.59 -2.32 17.75
C ASP A 117 3.11 -3.74 17.49
N GLY A 118 4.44 -3.91 17.37
CA GLY A 118 5.09 -5.21 17.24
C GLY A 118 4.97 -5.86 15.87
N TRP A 119 4.63 -5.10 14.83
CA TRP A 119 4.57 -5.62 13.46
C TRP A 119 5.98 -5.81 12.90
N LYS A 120 6.19 -6.91 12.19
CA LYS A 120 7.33 -7.07 11.29
C LYS A 120 7.03 -6.30 10.00
N THR A 121 7.83 -5.28 9.72
CA THR A 121 7.66 -4.44 8.53
C THR A 121 8.52 -4.93 7.37
N ILE A 122 7.94 -5.03 6.18
CA ILE A 122 8.63 -5.34 4.93
C ILE A 122 8.32 -4.21 3.94
N VAL A 123 9.35 -3.66 3.29
CA VAL A 123 9.21 -2.55 2.35
C VAL A 123 9.48 -3.05 0.93
N PHE A 124 8.58 -2.71 0.02
CA PHE A 124 8.66 -2.99 -1.41
C PHE A 124 8.66 -1.70 -2.21
#